data_AF-T0RR13-F1
#
_entry.id   AF-T0RR13-F1
#
_cell.length_a   1.000
_cell.length_b   1.000
_cell.length_c   1.000
_cell.angle_alpha   90.00
_cell.angle_beta   90.00
_cell.angle_gamma   90.00
#
_symmetry.space_group_name_H-M   'P 1'
#
loop_
_entity.id
_entity.type
_entity.pdbx_description
1 polymer ?
#
loop_
_entity_poly.entity_id
_entity_poly.type
_entity_poly.pdbx_seq_one_letter_code
_entity_poly.pdbx_strand_id
1 'polypeptide(L)'
;MAKYKTDLKDVYFNLFKTCKIQDEAQELGYGEAELKDIVEQFDKFVENEVYPTRVPGDEEGVKMVDGNVKVPECFGPANQKFYENGWFALGYPEEVGGMPAPHALKLLVILWPLEPTFLGQCITD
;
A
#
# COMPACT_ATOMS: atom_id res chain seq x y z
N MET A 1 -5.65 -19.78 -12.07
CA MET A 1 -4.88 -18.58 -11.67
C MET A 1 -4.87 -18.51 -10.16
N ALA A 2 -3.76 -18.11 -9.57
CA ALA A 2 -3.71 -17.86 -8.13
C ALA A 2 -4.68 -16.72 -7.79
N LYS A 3 -5.31 -16.79 -6.61
CA LYS A 3 -6.24 -15.78 -6.12
C LYS A 3 -5.57 -15.08 -4.94
N TYR A 4 -5.63 -13.75 -4.91
CA TYR A 4 -5.24 -12.97 -3.74
C TYR A 4 -6.14 -13.30 -2.55
N LYS A 5 -5.55 -13.51 -1.38
CA LYS A 5 -6.29 -13.74 -0.14
C LYS A 5 -5.48 -13.24 1.04
N THR A 6 -5.97 -12.20 1.67
CA THR A 6 -5.39 -11.64 2.89
C THR A 6 -6.00 -12.26 4.13
N ASP A 7 -5.19 -12.43 5.17
CA ASP A 7 -5.68 -12.75 6.50
C ASP A 7 -5.97 -11.45 7.28
N LEU A 8 -7.11 -10.84 7.01
CA LEU A 8 -7.55 -9.62 7.70
C LEU A 8 -7.69 -9.83 9.22
N LYS A 9 -7.92 -11.08 9.68
CA LYS A 9 -8.04 -11.35 11.12
C LYS A 9 -6.70 -11.15 11.82
N ASP A 10 -5.61 -11.64 11.20
CA ASP A 10 -4.27 -11.46 11.75
C ASP A 10 -3.81 -10.00 11.67
N VAL A 11 -4.16 -9.30 10.59
CA VAL A 11 -3.95 -7.85 10.46
C VAL A 11 -4.65 -7.10 11.60
N TYR A 12 -5.94 -7.34 11.81
CA TYR A 12 -6.69 -6.69 12.90
C TYR A 12 -6.17 -7.07 14.29
N PHE A 13 -5.74 -8.31 14.48
CA PHE A 13 -5.12 -8.72 15.73
C PHE A 13 -3.85 -7.89 16.00
N ASN A 14 -2.94 -7.80 15.03
CA ASN A 14 -1.71 -7.03 15.21
C ASN A 14 -1.99 -5.54 15.38
N LEU A 15 -2.90 -4.94 14.61
CA LEU A 15 -3.23 -3.53 14.71
C LEU A 15 -3.88 -3.17 16.07
N PHE A 16 -4.94 -3.87 16.47
CA PHE A 16 -5.75 -3.47 17.64
C PHE A 16 -5.29 -4.12 18.95
N LYS A 17 -4.81 -5.38 18.92
CA LYS A 17 -4.39 -6.10 20.13
C LYS A 17 -2.92 -5.90 20.45
N THR A 18 -2.04 -5.93 19.45
CA THR A 18 -0.59 -5.81 19.66
C THR A 18 -0.12 -4.36 19.63
N CYS A 19 -0.34 -3.65 18.52
CA CYS A 19 0.11 -2.27 18.29
C CYS A 19 -0.78 -1.23 18.97
N LYS A 20 -2.00 -1.60 19.35
CA LYS A 20 -2.97 -0.74 20.04
C LYS A 20 -3.19 0.60 19.35
N ILE A 21 -3.38 0.58 18.04
CA ILE A 21 -3.52 1.80 17.23
C ILE A 21 -4.68 2.69 17.66
N GLN A 22 -5.64 2.16 18.42
CA GLN A 22 -6.75 2.94 18.99
C GLN A 22 -6.28 4.10 19.89
N ASP A 23 -5.14 3.96 20.57
CA ASP A 23 -4.65 4.98 21.49
C ASP A 23 -4.20 6.24 20.70
N GLU A 24 -3.45 6.03 19.59
CA GLU A 24 -3.03 7.09 18.67
C GLU A 24 -4.20 7.60 17.80
N ALA A 25 -5.08 6.70 17.38
CA ALA A 25 -6.25 7.03 16.58
C ALA A 25 -7.21 7.99 17.30
N GLN A 26 -7.35 7.86 18.62
CA GLN A 26 -8.21 8.74 19.41
C GLN A 26 -7.71 10.19 19.39
N GLU A 27 -6.39 10.42 19.41
CA GLU A 27 -5.80 11.76 19.28
C GLU A 27 -6.03 12.36 17.90
N LEU A 28 -6.10 11.50 16.88
CA LEU A 28 -6.36 11.85 15.48
C LEU A 28 -7.86 11.93 15.14
N GLY A 29 -8.76 11.61 16.08
CA GLY A 29 -10.20 11.66 15.89
C GLY A 29 -10.81 10.46 15.13
N TYR A 30 -10.07 9.37 14.94
CA TYR A 30 -10.57 8.16 14.28
C TYR A 30 -11.21 7.17 15.25
N GLY A 31 -12.32 6.55 14.80
CA GLY A 31 -12.91 5.37 15.42
C GLY A 31 -12.33 4.06 14.90
N GLU A 32 -12.47 2.98 15.67
CA GLU A 32 -12.05 1.63 15.26
C GLU A 32 -12.71 1.18 13.94
N ALA A 33 -13.97 1.56 13.71
CA ALA A 33 -14.69 1.23 12.48
C ALA A 33 -14.06 1.89 11.25
N GLU A 34 -13.69 3.17 11.36
CA GLU A 34 -13.07 3.93 10.26
C GLU A 34 -11.68 3.34 9.91
N LEU A 35 -10.90 2.96 10.93
CA LEU A 35 -9.60 2.31 10.71
C LEU A 35 -9.75 0.96 9.99
N LYS A 36 -10.77 0.18 10.34
CA LYS A 36 -11.06 -1.09 9.64
C LYS A 36 -11.50 -0.83 8.21
N ASP A 37 -12.36 0.15 7.98
CA ASP A 37 -12.81 0.51 6.63
C ASP A 37 -11.62 0.93 5.74
N ILE A 38 -10.64 1.67 6.28
CA ILE A 38 -9.40 2.01 5.56
C ILE A 38 -8.63 0.74 5.16
N VAL A 39 -8.44 -0.20 6.08
CA VAL A 39 -7.76 -1.48 5.80
C VAL A 39 -8.51 -2.30 4.74
N GLU A 40 -9.84 -2.36 4.81
CA GLU A 40 -10.64 -3.12 3.84
C GLU A 40 -10.65 -2.49 2.44
N GLN A 41 -10.67 -1.15 2.37
CA GLN A 41 -10.54 -0.44 1.10
C GLN A 41 -9.17 -0.66 0.48
N PHE A 42 -8.12 -0.64 1.31
CA PHE A 42 -6.77 -0.93 0.85
C PHE A 42 -6.62 -2.38 0.37
N ASP A 43 -7.17 -3.35 1.10
CA ASP A 43 -7.14 -4.76 0.71
C ASP A 43 -7.83 -5.02 -0.64
N LYS A 44 -8.98 -4.38 -0.87
CA LYS A 44 -9.69 -4.41 -2.17
C LYS A 44 -8.88 -3.74 -3.28
N PHE A 45 -8.20 -2.65 -2.99
CA PHE A 45 -7.32 -2.00 -3.96
C PHE A 45 -6.17 -2.95 -4.36
N VAL A 46 -5.56 -3.63 -3.39
CA VAL A 46 -4.52 -4.61 -3.66
C VAL A 46 -5.05 -5.78 -4.50
N GLU A 47 -6.22 -6.34 -4.17
CA GLU A 47 -6.83 -7.44 -4.95
C GLU A 47 -7.10 -7.06 -6.41
N ASN A 48 -7.64 -5.86 -6.64
CA ASN A 48 -8.16 -5.46 -7.95
C ASN A 48 -7.11 -4.78 -8.85
N GLU A 49 -6.17 -4.03 -8.27
CA GLU A 49 -5.27 -3.17 -9.03
C GLU A 49 -3.81 -3.63 -8.95
N VAL A 50 -3.36 -4.09 -7.78
CA VAL A 50 -1.96 -4.47 -7.55
C VAL A 50 -1.70 -5.92 -7.93
N TYR A 51 -2.51 -6.85 -7.43
CA TYR A 51 -2.31 -8.28 -7.64
C TYR A 51 -2.26 -8.72 -9.12
N PRO A 52 -3.09 -8.15 -10.03
CA PRO A 52 -3.03 -8.50 -11.45
C PRO A 52 -1.71 -8.15 -12.14
N THR A 53 -0.93 -7.19 -11.62
CA THR A 53 0.34 -6.79 -12.24
C THR A 53 1.48 -7.77 -11.95
N ARG A 54 1.33 -8.67 -10.97
CA ARG A 54 2.41 -9.54 -10.49
C ARG A 54 2.95 -10.47 -11.57
N VAL A 55 2.09 -11.13 -12.34
CA VAL A 55 2.50 -12.05 -13.43
C VAL A 55 3.13 -11.29 -14.60
N PRO A 56 2.46 -10.30 -15.22
CA PRO A 56 3.05 -9.59 -16.35
C PRO A 56 4.32 -8.82 -15.96
N GLY A 57 4.39 -8.29 -14.73
CA GLY A 57 5.59 -7.61 -14.23
C GLY A 57 6.79 -8.54 -14.08
N ASP A 58 6.57 -9.77 -13.60
CA ASP A 58 7.61 -10.81 -13.48
C ASP A 58 8.04 -11.36 -14.84
N GLU A 59 7.10 -11.55 -15.77
CA GLU A 59 7.38 -12.05 -17.12
C GLU A 59 8.15 -11.03 -17.98
N GLU A 60 7.79 -9.74 -17.91
CA GLU A 60 8.47 -8.70 -18.68
C GLU A 60 9.82 -8.32 -18.06
N GLY A 61 9.86 -8.18 -16.74
CA GLY A 61 11.03 -7.76 -15.97
C GLY A 61 11.46 -6.31 -16.24
N VAL A 62 12.34 -5.80 -15.39
CA VAL A 62 12.96 -4.46 -15.58
C VAL A 62 14.10 -4.57 -16.58
N LYS A 63 14.20 -3.62 -17.51
CA LYS A 63 15.23 -3.60 -18.56
C LYS A 63 15.97 -2.28 -18.59
N MET A 64 17.26 -2.31 -18.88
CA MET A 64 18.04 -1.12 -19.17
C MET A 64 18.05 -0.89 -20.68
N VAL A 65 17.57 0.28 -21.13
CA VAL A 65 17.50 0.66 -22.55
C VAL A 65 18.13 2.04 -22.70
N ASP A 66 19.19 2.14 -23.50
CA ASP A 66 19.89 3.41 -23.78
C ASP A 66 20.27 4.20 -22.52
N GLY A 67 20.73 3.50 -21.48
CA GLY A 67 21.11 4.09 -20.20
C GLY A 67 19.94 4.45 -19.28
N ASN A 68 18.70 4.17 -19.68
CA ASN A 68 17.48 4.41 -18.89
C ASN A 68 16.85 3.11 -18.42
N VAL A 69 16.31 3.11 -17.20
CA VAL A 69 15.57 1.98 -16.64
C VAL A 69 14.14 2.01 -17.18
N LYS A 70 13.73 0.95 -17.89
CA LYS A 70 12.36 0.73 -18.34
C LYS A 70 11.67 -0.31 -17.47
N VAL A 71 10.57 0.11 -16.84
CA VAL A 71 9.70 -0.74 -16.03
C VAL A 71 8.57 -1.32 -16.88
N PRO A 72 8.03 -2.51 -16.52
CA PRO A 72 6.87 -3.09 -17.19
C PRO A 72 5.66 -2.16 -17.24
N GLU A 73 4.95 -2.15 -18.36
CA GLU A 73 3.83 -1.23 -18.60
C GLU A 73 2.65 -1.51 -17.64
N CYS A 74 2.55 -2.73 -17.09
CA CYS A 74 1.51 -3.11 -16.15
C CYS A 74 1.53 -2.30 -14.84
N PHE A 75 2.68 -1.75 -14.43
CA PHE A 75 2.78 -1.00 -13.18
C PHE A 75 2.25 0.43 -13.29
N GLY A 76 2.23 1.03 -14.49
CA GLY A 76 1.84 2.42 -14.70
C GLY A 76 0.42 2.74 -14.19
N PRO A 77 -0.63 2.03 -14.65
CA PRO A 77 -2.00 2.28 -14.23
C PRO A 77 -2.23 2.05 -12.72
N ALA A 78 -1.64 1.01 -12.15
CA ALA A 78 -1.78 0.71 -10.72
C ALA A 78 -1.10 1.78 -9.86
N ASN A 79 0.08 2.25 -10.27
CA ASN A 79 0.79 3.33 -9.59
C ASN A 79 0.01 4.67 -9.68
N GLN A 80 -0.54 4.99 -10.85
CA GLN A 80 -1.39 6.17 -11.00
C GLN A 80 -2.59 6.12 -10.04
N LYS A 81 -3.32 5.01 -9.97
CA LYS A 81 -4.43 4.84 -9.02
C LYS A 81 -3.99 4.90 -7.56
N PHE A 82 -2.77 4.44 -7.25
CA PHE A 82 -2.22 4.53 -5.89
C PHE A 82 -2.09 6.00 -5.44
N TYR A 83 -1.61 6.88 -6.30
CA TYR A 83 -1.54 8.32 -6.04
C TYR A 83 -2.93 8.98 -6.04
N GLU A 84 -3.79 8.65 -7.02
CA GLU A 84 -5.14 9.24 -7.14
C GLU A 84 -6.03 8.91 -5.93
N ASN A 85 -5.89 7.71 -5.36
CA ASN A 85 -6.61 7.30 -4.16
C ASN A 85 -6.02 7.85 -2.86
N GLY A 86 -4.90 8.59 -2.92
CA GLY A 86 -4.27 9.21 -1.75
C GLY A 86 -3.51 8.24 -0.84
N TRP A 87 -3.28 6.99 -1.26
CA TRP A 87 -2.59 5.99 -0.42
C TRP A 87 -1.15 6.41 -0.08
N PHE A 88 -0.49 7.15 -0.96
CA PHE A 88 0.85 7.72 -0.71
C PHE A 88 0.86 8.75 0.42
N ALA A 89 -0.25 9.47 0.60
CA ALA A 89 -0.37 10.54 1.58
C ALA A 89 -0.78 10.05 2.98
N LEU A 90 -1.08 8.76 3.15
CA LEU A 90 -1.52 8.19 4.40
C LEU A 90 -0.42 8.23 5.48
N GLY A 91 -0.79 8.70 6.67
CA GLY A 91 0.09 8.93 7.81
C GLY A 91 1.12 10.04 7.59
N TYR A 92 0.83 10.99 6.70
CA TYR A 92 1.56 12.27 6.61
C TYR A 92 0.74 13.41 7.23
N PRO A 93 1.39 14.49 7.71
CA PRO A 93 0.71 15.66 8.26
C PRO A 93 -0.14 16.39 7.21
N GLU A 94 -1.24 17.02 7.64
CA GLU A 94 -2.15 17.76 6.74
C GLU A 94 -1.45 18.95 6.06
N GLU A 95 -0.44 19.54 6.70
CA GLU A 95 0.28 20.72 6.20
C GLU A 95 1.01 20.45 4.87
N VAL A 96 1.31 19.18 4.59
CA VAL A 96 1.93 18.74 3.33
C VAL A 96 0.95 18.03 2.40
N GLY A 97 -0.36 18.13 2.68
CA GLY A 97 -1.42 17.43 1.95
C GLY A 97 -1.55 15.97 2.33
N GLY A 98 -1.07 15.58 3.51
CA GLY A 98 -1.19 14.25 4.07
C GLY A 98 -2.58 13.94 4.65
N MET A 99 -2.85 12.65 4.85
CA MET A 99 -3.96 12.16 5.66
C MET A 99 -3.38 11.59 6.96
N PRO A 100 -3.49 12.27 8.11
CA PRO A 100 -3.01 11.74 9.38
C PRO A 100 -3.64 10.38 9.67
N ALA A 101 -2.83 9.43 10.12
CA ALA A 101 -3.26 8.08 10.45
C ALA A 101 -2.24 7.46 11.42
N PRO A 102 -2.66 6.49 12.25
CA PRO A 102 -1.74 5.82 13.17
C PRO A 102 -0.52 5.24 12.46
N HIS A 103 0.65 5.37 13.07
CA HIS A 103 1.91 4.99 12.43
C HIS A 103 1.93 3.52 11.97
N ALA A 104 1.37 2.61 12.77
CA ALA A 104 1.30 1.19 12.38
C ALA A 104 0.35 0.94 11.19
N LEU A 105 -0.72 1.73 11.05
CA LEU A 105 -1.61 1.66 9.88
C LEU A 105 -0.91 2.18 8.62
N LYS A 106 -0.16 3.29 8.74
CA LYS A 106 0.70 3.78 7.67
C LYS A 106 1.69 2.70 7.21
N LEU A 107 2.39 2.07 8.16
CA LEU A 107 3.34 1.02 7.84
C LEU A 107 2.67 -0.15 7.12
N LEU A 108 1.46 -0.53 7.50
CA LEU A 108 0.73 -1.56 6.77
C LEU A 108 0.51 -1.15 5.31
N VAL A 109 -0.04 0.04 5.06
CA VAL A 109 -0.37 0.49 3.70
C VAL A 109 0.88 0.72 2.84
N ILE A 110 1.97 1.19 3.44
CA ILE A 110 3.22 1.46 2.72
C ILE A 110 4.04 0.19 2.54
N LEU A 111 4.17 -0.66 3.55
CA LEU A 111 5.02 -1.86 3.49
C LEU A 111 4.36 -3.03 2.76
N TRP A 112 3.03 -3.13 2.74
CA TRP A 112 2.32 -4.20 2.05
C TRP A 112 2.55 -4.26 0.54
N PRO A 113 2.55 -3.14 -0.21
CA PRO A 113 2.98 -3.14 -1.60
C PRO A 113 4.52 -3.26 -1.73
N LEU A 114 5.29 -3.11 -0.65
CA LEU A 114 6.75 -3.24 -0.66
C LEU A 114 7.27 -4.67 -0.45
N GLU A 115 6.42 -5.71 -0.55
CA GLU A 115 6.98 -7.02 -0.91
C GLU A 115 7.81 -6.85 -2.20
N PRO A 116 9.00 -7.48 -2.29
CA PRO A 116 10.09 -7.10 -3.21
C PRO A 116 9.76 -7.14 -4.72
N THR A 117 8.51 -7.40 -5.11
CA THR A 117 8.01 -7.39 -6.47
C THR A 117 7.49 -6.03 -6.98
N PHE A 118 7.13 -5.06 -6.13
CA PHE A 118 6.43 -3.84 -6.64
C PHE A 118 7.29 -2.57 -6.75
N LEU A 119 8.26 -2.37 -5.84
CA LEU A 119 8.94 -1.06 -5.68
C LEU A 119 10.46 -1.18 -5.47
N GLY A 120 10.99 -2.40 -5.52
CA GLY A 120 12.38 -2.74 -5.17
C GLY A 120 13.47 -2.28 -6.15
N GLN A 121 13.23 -1.36 -7.09
CA GLN A 121 14.28 -0.96 -8.05
C GLN A 121 14.26 0.46 -8.60
N CYS A 122 13.52 1.39 -7.97
CA CYS A 122 13.55 2.80 -8.38
C CYS A 122 14.06 3.74 -7.30
N ILE A 123 15.12 3.36 -6.56
CA ILE A 123 15.99 4.32 -5.86
C ILE A 123 17.41 3.75 -5.82
N THR A 124 18.19 3.96 -6.88
CA THR A 124 19.63 4.22 -6.80
C THR A 124 20.08 4.79 -8.15
N ASP A 125 20.51 6.05 -8.06
CA ASP A 125 21.20 6.94 -9.02
C ASP A 125 20.49 7.34 -10.33
#